data_AF-A0A7R9ZZA3-F1
#
_entry.id   AF-A0A7R9ZZA3-F1
#
_cell.length_a   1.000
_cell.length_b   1.000
_cell.length_c   1.000
_cell.angle_alpha   90.00
_cell.angle_beta   90.00
_cell.angle_gamma   90.00
#
_symmetry.space_group_name_H-M   'P 1'
#
loop_
_entity.id
_entity.type
_entity.pdbx_description
1 polymer ?
#
loop_
_entity_poly.entity_id
_entity_poly.type
_entity_poly.pdbx_seq_one_letter_code
_entity_poly.pdbx_strand_id
1 'polypeptide(L)'
;MRALWQGVLVAATVAAAEPNNFLPVVHTLANRIREGRELQETNPTVCRAIALRLMPTPSVKSYDQCFKTKLFANTSHDWSVPGAEVAAQVDCWCQHNLTATIQEYSCCDHSDIYPMCNVDCRPDCSTRLAQECTQQCPSMCFEAAEYIVDAALCKNCNWAKCWPVVKCLTDHAEIRVVNGTLARTCHDTDFTNAPELQNYWKCWKVAPKHTSHWNVLSSLVHCICREGMVKTARDTHCCDSVLYGGGVCDLKCLTEQECATQEAQTCVHSCQRKCPAYEVVPSHDCMDQCLQEDSPCRKYVACRPPSVHTHVCDDGRWPESSSGCCMNNATSIKGCPSMCETQRIWRLDRTRSIPWWARWHQGEGIVAQCSCFECPDSDVARTAKFKKTVSESIWDNGQVMLVDIARREGLRLGPNRGMQELMLKRNDEITHVIEALGPTGLADVKIAGINDRYAVLITDAARTGEDPYDLYESEGEKILEAKKRELEKNFETTTIIVVVSAVVIVLAIAVATCLVLSRKNRETPITTFQENQHVVIGSPVADNTAMSGIMAGAPVTVAAPTKGKGDFAKDLS
;
A
#
# COMPACT_ATOMS: atom_id res chain seq x y z
N MET A 1 14.93 -19.54 3.93
CA MET A 1 13.93 -18.44 3.83
C MET A 1 14.01 -17.32 4.88
N ARG A 2 14.88 -17.41 5.91
CA ARG A 2 15.30 -16.23 6.73
C ARG A 2 15.61 -14.99 5.87
N ALA A 3 16.24 -15.13 4.70
CA ALA A 3 16.57 -14.03 3.79
C ALA A 3 15.37 -13.27 3.15
N LEU A 4 14.22 -13.92 2.93
CA LEU A 4 13.03 -13.31 2.30
C LEU A 4 12.33 -12.31 3.23
N TRP A 5 12.41 -12.52 4.55
CA TRP A 5 11.80 -11.64 5.56
C TRP A 5 12.80 -10.93 6.49
N GLN A 6 14.02 -11.46 6.70
CA GLN A 6 15.09 -10.69 7.36
C GLN A 6 15.46 -9.46 6.54
N GLY A 7 15.30 -9.44 5.21
CA GLY A 7 15.42 -8.19 4.44
C GLY A 7 14.43 -7.08 4.85
N VAL A 8 13.29 -7.43 5.47
CA VAL A 8 12.28 -6.48 5.97
C VAL A 8 12.62 -5.98 7.39
N LEU A 9 13.23 -6.82 8.24
CA LEU A 9 13.56 -6.49 9.65
C LEU A 9 15.02 -6.03 9.87
N VAL A 10 15.98 -6.52 9.08
CA VAL A 10 17.41 -6.19 9.14
C VAL A 10 17.70 -4.80 8.57
N ALA A 11 16.86 -4.29 7.66
CA ALA A 11 16.94 -2.91 7.20
C ALA A 11 16.70 -1.88 8.32
N ALA A 12 16.02 -2.27 9.41
CA ALA A 12 15.80 -1.41 10.57
C ALA A 12 16.96 -1.48 11.61
N THR A 13 17.78 -2.55 11.61
CA THR A 13 18.86 -2.76 12.59
C THR A 13 20.27 -2.57 12.01
N VAL A 14 20.49 -2.77 10.70
CA VAL A 14 21.81 -2.56 10.05
C VAL A 14 22.13 -1.08 9.81
N ALA A 15 21.14 -0.18 9.94
CA ALA A 15 21.40 1.26 10.00
C ALA A 15 22.17 1.69 11.27
N ALA A 16 22.49 0.76 12.19
CA ALA A 16 23.16 1.04 13.47
C ALA A 16 24.52 0.33 13.66
N ALA A 17 25.10 -0.35 12.65
CA ALA A 17 26.41 -1.00 12.74
C ALA A 17 27.45 -0.37 11.77
N GLU A 18 28.67 -0.18 12.27
CA GLU A 18 29.77 0.67 11.76
C GLU A 18 30.19 0.47 10.27
N PRO A 19 30.80 1.49 9.61
CA PRO A 19 30.84 1.60 8.14
C PRO A 19 32.09 1.04 7.42
N ASN A 20 33.07 0.43 8.08
CA ASN A 20 34.44 0.45 7.52
C ASN A 20 34.89 -0.71 6.61
N ASN A 21 34.05 -1.65 6.18
CA ASN A 21 34.51 -2.74 5.28
C ASN A 21 33.40 -3.32 4.36
N PHE A 22 32.44 -2.51 3.91
CA PHE A 22 31.45 -3.00 2.94
C PHE A 22 32.09 -3.23 1.57
N LEU A 23 32.02 -4.48 1.10
CA LEU A 23 32.37 -4.87 -0.26
C LEU A 23 31.54 -4.02 -1.25
N PRO A 24 32.15 -3.35 -2.25
CA PRO A 24 31.38 -2.71 -3.30
C PRO A 24 30.63 -3.79 -4.08
N VAL A 25 29.30 -3.73 -4.08
CA VAL A 25 28.46 -4.57 -4.95
C VAL A 25 28.90 -4.30 -6.38
N VAL A 26 29.24 -5.38 -7.11
CA VAL A 26 29.80 -5.27 -8.46
C VAL A 26 28.68 -4.92 -9.44
N HIS A 27 28.36 -3.62 -9.54
CA HIS A 27 27.48 -3.12 -10.60
C HIS A 27 28.29 -2.88 -11.89
N THR A 28 27.64 -2.97 -13.06
CA THR A 28 28.26 -2.55 -14.33
C THR A 28 28.81 -1.12 -14.23
N LEU A 29 29.90 -0.81 -14.92
CA LEU A 29 30.49 0.53 -14.95
C LEU A 29 29.44 1.62 -15.24
N ALA A 30 28.52 1.35 -16.17
CA ALA A 30 27.39 2.21 -16.50
C ALA A 30 26.42 2.43 -15.31
N ASN A 31 26.14 1.39 -14.50
CA ASN A 31 25.30 1.51 -13.30
C ASN A 31 26.02 2.24 -12.17
N ARG A 32 27.33 2.00 -11.95
CA ARG A 32 28.13 2.75 -10.96
C ARG A 32 28.22 4.23 -11.30
N ILE A 33 28.46 4.55 -12.58
CA ILE A 33 28.45 5.92 -13.09
C ILE A 33 27.06 6.57 -12.97
N ARG A 34 25.97 5.80 -13.08
CA ARG A 34 24.58 6.28 -12.97
C ARG A 34 24.12 6.51 -11.53
N GLU A 35 24.60 5.70 -10.58
CA GLU A 35 24.19 5.75 -9.16
C GLU A 35 25.00 6.72 -8.30
N GLY A 36 26.06 7.34 -8.86
CA GLY A 36 26.81 8.40 -8.21
C GLY A 36 25.89 9.52 -7.70
N ARG A 37 25.56 9.45 -6.40
CA ARG A 37 24.83 10.49 -5.68
C ARG A 37 25.60 11.79 -5.72
N GLU A 38 24.86 12.89 -5.73
CA GLU A 38 25.35 14.25 -5.48
C GLU A 38 26.14 14.31 -4.16
N LEU A 39 27.44 14.06 -4.21
CA LEU A 39 28.39 14.59 -3.23
C LEU A 39 29.18 15.67 -3.95
N GLN A 40 28.53 16.83 -4.04
CA GLN A 40 29.12 18.07 -4.52
C GLN A 40 29.92 18.69 -3.37
N GLU A 41 31.16 18.24 -3.14
CA GLU A 41 32.09 18.94 -2.25
C GLU A 41 33.46 19.16 -2.92
N THR A 42 33.65 20.39 -3.39
CA THR A 42 34.84 21.26 -3.44
C THR A 42 36.23 20.75 -3.83
N ASN A 43 36.46 19.47 -4.15
CA ASN A 43 37.78 18.99 -4.56
C ASN A 43 37.96 19.00 -6.10
N PRO A 44 38.90 19.74 -6.69
CA PRO A 44 39.07 19.83 -8.16
C PRO A 44 39.58 18.55 -8.84
N THR A 45 39.84 17.47 -8.10
CA THR A 45 40.18 16.13 -8.61
C THR A 45 38.96 15.18 -8.64
N VAL A 46 37.75 15.72 -8.65
CA VAL A 46 36.53 14.90 -8.75
C VAL A 46 36.49 14.25 -10.13
N CYS A 47 36.54 12.91 -10.14
CA CYS A 47 36.25 12.06 -11.29
C CYS A 47 35.09 12.65 -12.09
N ARG A 48 35.31 12.90 -13.39
CA ARG A 48 34.28 13.44 -14.29
C ARG A 48 33.25 12.37 -14.68
N ALA A 49 32.74 11.61 -13.72
CA ALA A 49 31.77 10.53 -13.91
C ALA A 49 30.52 11.02 -14.64
N ILE A 50 30.06 12.25 -14.36
CA ILE A 50 28.94 12.88 -15.08
C ILE A 50 29.24 13.03 -16.57
N ALA A 51 30.46 13.43 -16.94
CA ALA A 51 30.84 13.56 -18.35
C ALA A 51 30.89 12.18 -19.03
N LEU A 52 31.43 11.16 -18.36
CA LEU A 52 31.42 9.77 -18.84
C LEU A 52 29.98 9.23 -19.00
N ARG A 53 29.04 9.65 -18.14
CA ARG A 53 27.63 9.27 -18.21
C ARG A 53 26.88 9.91 -19.37
N LEU A 54 27.01 11.22 -19.50
CA LEU A 54 26.24 12.01 -20.46
C LEU A 54 26.79 11.90 -21.87
N MET A 55 28.11 11.71 -22.00
CA MET A 55 28.82 11.62 -23.27
C MET A 55 29.86 10.49 -23.20
N PRO A 56 29.43 9.22 -23.14
CA PRO A 56 30.35 8.11 -23.05
C PRO A 56 31.25 8.08 -24.29
N THR A 57 32.56 7.94 -24.06
CA THR A 57 33.56 7.83 -25.12
C THR A 57 33.30 6.57 -25.96
N PRO A 58 33.83 6.49 -27.20
CA PRO A 58 33.75 5.27 -27.99
C PRO A 58 34.24 4.03 -27.23
N SER A 59 35.32 4.14 -26.45
CA SER A 59 35.84 3.03 -25.63
C SER A 59 34.83 2.56 -24.58
N VAL A 60 34.18 3.48 -23.85
CA VAL A 60 33.16 3.13 -22.85
C VAL A 60 31.95 2.47 -23.53
N LYS A 61 31.50 2.99 -24.68
CA LYS A 61 30.43 2.38 -25.47
C LYS A 61 30.80 0.98 -25.97
N SER A 62 32.02 0.79 -26.45
CA SER A 62 32.53 -0.50 -26.92
C SER A 62 32.65 -1.51 -25.78
N TYR A 63 33.10 -1.08 -24.60
CA TYR A 63 33.08 -1.90 -23.39
C TYR A 63 31.67 -2.34 -23.01
N ASP A 64 30.72 -1.41 -22.92
CA ASP A 64 29.33 -1.73 -22.59
C ASP A 64 28.74 -2.70 -23.62
N GLN A 65 29.04 -2.50 -24.90
CA GLN A 65 28.60 -3.38 -25.97
C GLN A 65 29.25 -4.76 -25.87
N CYS A 66 30.55 -4.85 -25.58
CA CYS A 66 31.26 -6.10 -25.35
C CYS A 66 30.63 -6.88 -24.19
N PHE A 67 30.41 -6.22 -23.05
CA PHE A 67 29.84 -6.84 -21.88
C PHE A 67 28.39 -7.29 -22.12
N LYS A 68 27.57 -6.44 -22.76
CA LYS A 68 26.21 -6.83 -23.21
C LYS A 68 26.24 -8.00 -24.17
N THR A 69 27.19 -8.03 -25.10
CA THR A 69 27.34 -9.15 -26.02
C THR A 69 27.58 -10.43 -25.23
N LYS A 70 28.48 -10.42 -24.24
CA LYS A 70 28.75 -11.57 -23.34
C LYS A 70 27.53 -12.00 -22.48
N LEU A 71 26.60 -11.10 -22.17
CA LEU A 71 25.38 -11.43 -21.43
C LEU A 71 24.33 -12.21 -22.25
N PHE A 72 24.43 -12.25 -23.58
CA PHE A 72 23.47 -13.00 -24.40
C PHE A 72 23.75 -14.51 -24.39
N ALA A 73 22.69 -15.31 -24.52
CA ALA A 73 22.72 -16.77 -24.39
C ALA A 73 23.61 -17.51 -25.40
N ASN A 74 23.98 -16.88 -26.51
CA ASN A 74 24.80 -17.51 -27.55
C ASN A 74 26.31 -17.20 -27.40
N THR A 75 26.76 -16.81 -26.22
CA THR A 75 28.18 -16.52 -25.99
C THR A 75 28.92 -17.75 -25.52
N SER A 76 30.22 -17.80 -25.77
CA SER A 76 31.11 -18.82 -25.21
C SER A 76 31.46 -18.56 -23.74
N HIS A 77 30.85 -17.56 -23.11
CA HIS A 77 31.17 -17.17 -21.74
C HIS A 77 30.37 -18.03 -20.76
N ASP A 78 31.06 -18.85 -19.98
CA ASP A 78 30.42 -19.75 -19.02
C ASP A 78 30.06 -19.01 -17.72
N TRP A 79 28.81 -18.54 -17.65
CA TRP A 79 28.28 -17.78 -16.51
C TRP A 79 28.15 -18.59 -15.22
N SER A 80 28.36 -19.91 -15.27
CA SER A 80 28.31 -20.77 -14.09
C SER A 80 29.65 -20.93 -13.38
N VAL A 81 30.70 -20.25 -13.86
CA VAL A 81 31.99 -20.19 -13.16
C VAL A 81 31.91 -19.10 -12.08
N PRO A 82 32.28 -19.37 -10.82
CA PRO A 82 32.34 -18.31 -9.82
C PRO A 82 33.30 -17.20 -10.25
N GLY A 83 32.87 -15.94 -10.23
CA GLY A 83 33.61 -14.79 -10.75
C GLY A 83 33.49 -14.57 -12.27
N ALA A 84 32.58 -15.29 -12.95
CA ALA A 84 32.36 -15.13 -14.38
C ALA A 84 31.95 -13.70 -14.76
N GLU A 85 31.20 -12.99 -13.91
CA GLU A 85 30.85 -11.60 -14.20
C GLU A 85 32.09 -10.71 -14.22
N VAL A 86 32.94 -10.84 -13.20
CA VAL A 86 34.21 -10.10 -13.11
C VAL A 86 35.12 -10.46 -14.28
N ALA A 87 35.19 -11.72 -14.67
CA ALA A 87 35.95 -12.16 -15.84
C ALA A 87 35.47 -11.47 -17.12
N ALA A 88 34.16 -11.42 -17.34
CA ALA A 88 33.56 -10.73 -18.49
C ALA A 88 33.84 -9.22 -18.47
N GLN A 89 33.72 -8.57 -17.30
CA GLN A 89 34.03 -7.15 -17.14
C GLN A 89 35.51 -6.87 -17.43
N VAL A 90 36.43 -7.64 -16.84
CA VAL A 90 37.89 -7.48 -17.02
C VAL A 90 38.31 -7.73 -18.47
N ASP A 91 37.78 -8.77 -19.12
CA ASP A 91 38.08 -9.04 -20.52
C ASP A 91 37.68 -7.88 -21.43
N CYS A 92 36.44 -7.39 -21.28
CA CYS A 92 35.95 -6.25 -22.07
C CYS A 92 36.71 -4.96 -21.73
N TRP A 93 37.07 -4.77 -20.46
CA TRP A 93 37.87 -3.63 -20.01
C TRP A 93 39.24 -3.61 -20.71
N CYS A 94 39.91 -4.76 -20.74
CA CYS A 94 41.21 -4.94 -21.36
C CYS A 94 41.16 -4.87 -22.89
N GLN A 95 40.15 -5.47 -23.52
CA GLN A 95 39.96 -5.43 -24.97
C GLN A 95 39.81 -3.99 -25.50
N HIS A 96 39.23 -3.11 -24.69
CA HIS A 96 38.96 -1.73 -25.08
C HIS A 96 39.85 -0.69 -24.39
N ASN A 97 40.93 -1.13 -23.73
CA ASN A 97 41.90 -0.28 -23.03
C ASN A 97 41.23 0.78 -22.13
N LEU A 98 40.27 0.36 -21.30
CA LEU A 98 39.49 1.29 -20.50
C LEU A 98 40.32 2.01 -19.44
N THR A 99 41.39 1.39 -18.93
CA THR A 99 42.28 2.04 -17.96
C THR A 99 42.78 3.39 -18.47
N ALA A 100 43.31 3.45 -19.69
CA ALA A 100 43.79 4.70 -20.29
C ALA A 100 42.66 5.73 -20.42
N THR A 101 41.49 5.29 -20.90
CA THR A 101 40.31 6.16 -21.05
C THR A 101 39.85 6.73 -19.70
N ILE A 102 39.80 5.92 -18.65
CA ILE A 102 39.34 6.35 -17.33
C ILE A 102 40.39 7.23 -16.61
N GLN A 103 41.68 6.98 -16.85
CA GLN A 103 42.78 7.83 -16.37
C GLN A 103 42.70 9.24 -16.97
N GLU A 104 42.41 9.38 -18.27
CA GLU A 104 42.23 10.69 -18.92
C GLU A 104 41.11 11.53 -18.28
N TYR A 105 40.10 10.87 -17.71
CA TYR A 105 38.99 11.52 -17.01
C TYR A 105 39.26 11.73 -15.51
N SER A 106 40.48 11.43 -15.06
CA SER A 106 40.91 11.48 -13.65
C SER A 106 39.97 10.68 -12.73
N CYS A 107 39.49 9.54 -13.22
CA CYS A 107 38.50 8.71 -12.54
C CYS A 107 39.09 7.48 -11.85
N CYS A 108 40.40 7.23 -11.99
CA CYS A 108 41.03 6.08 -11.36
C CYS A 108 41.19 6.18 -9.85
N ASP A 109 41.08 7.37 -9.26
CA ASP A 109 41.08 7.51 -7.79
C ASP A 109 39.68 7.37 -7.18
N HIS A 110 38.63 7.22 -8.01
CA HIS A 110 37.26 7.03 -7.53
C HIS A 110 37.12 5.64 -6.89
N SER A 111 36.58 5.54 -5.67
CA SER A 111 36.47 4.28 -4.92
C SER A 111 35.84 3.14 -5.72
N ASP A 112 34.83 3.46 -6.53
CA ASP A 112 34.06 2.49 -7.29
C ASP A 112 34.75 2.03 -8.58
N ILE A 113 35.82 2.72 -9.02
CA ILE A 113 36.51 2.50 -10.30
C ILE A 113 37.97 2.10 -10.09
N TYR A 114 38.61 2.63 -9.04
CA TYR A 114 40.00 2.39 -8.67
C TYR A 114 40.43 0.91 -8.77
N PRO A 115 39.63 -0.07 -8.31
CA PRO A 115 40.05 -1.46 -8.43
C PRO A 115 40.23 -1.92 -9.88
N MET A 116 39.37 -1.48 -10.79
CA MET A 116 39.46 -1.79 -12.23
C MET A 116 40.65 -1.10 -12.92
N CYS A 117 41.06 0.08 -12.45
CA CYS A 117 42.23 0.79 -12.99
C CYS A 117 43.56 0.09 -12.70
N ASN A 118 43.61 -0.76 -11.68
CA ASN A 118 44.81 -1.52 -11.31
C ASN A 118 44.91 -2.88 -11.99
N VAL A 119 43.91 -3.27 -12.78
CA VAL A 119 43.89 -4.55 -13.48
C VAL A 119 45.03 -4.62 -14.49
N ASP A 120 45.89 -5.63 -14.36
CA ASP A 120 46.81 -6.00 -15.42
C ASP A 120 46.05 -6.89 -16.42
N CYS A 121 46.07 -6.48 -17.69
CA CYS A 121 45.40 -7.21 -18.76
C CYS A 121 46.17 -8.43 -19.24
N ARG A 122 47.42 -8.60 -18.81
CA ARG A 122 48.27 -9.76 -19.08
C ARG A 122 49.08 -10.13 -17.83
N PRO A 123 48.41 -10.47 -16.72
CA PRO A 123 49.10 -10.73 -15.47
C PRO A 123 49.93 -12.01 -15.58
N ASP A 124 51.12 -12.00 -14.98
CA ASP A 124 51.90 -13.21 -14.78
C ASP A 124 51.34 -14.01 -13.59
N CYS A 125 50.58 -15.07 -13.89
CA CYS A 125 49.96 -15.93 -12.89
C CYS A 125 50.95 -16.81 -12.10
N SER A 126 52.24 -16.81 -12.48
CA SER A 126 53.30 -17.47 -11.72
C SER A 126 53.86 -16.61 -10.58
N THR A 127 53.52 -15.32 -10.56
CA THR A 127 53.97 -14.41 -9.50
C THR A 127 53.47 -14.84 -8.14
N ARG A 128 54.26 -14.57 -7.09
CA ARG A 128 53.87 -14.82 -5.70
C ARG A 128 52.54 -14.16 -5.36
N LEU A 129 52.27 -12.96 -5.88
CA LEU A 129 51.00 -12.27 -5.66
C LEU A 129 49.81 -13.05 -6.26
N ALA A 130 49.92 -13.49 -7.51
CA ALA A 130 48.87 -14.28 -8.16
C ALA A 130 48.62 -15.60 -7.40
N GLN A 131 49.68 -16.29 -6.98
CA GLN A 131 49.57 -17.53 -6.21
C GLN A 131 48.96 -17.32 -4.82
N GLU A 132 49.37 -16.28 -4.10
CA GLU A 132 48.76 -15.90 -2.81
C GLU A 132 47.26 -15.61 -2.99
N CYS A 133 46.90 -14.83 -4.01
CA CYS A 133 45.52 -14.45 -4.26
C CYS A 133 44.66 -15.64 -4.72
N THR A 134 45.12 -16.50 -5.62
CA THR A 134 44.32 -17.68 -6.05
C THR A 134 44.06 -18.67 -4.92
N GLN A 135 44.93 -18.71 -3.91
CA GLN A 135 44.77 -19.55 -2.73
C GLN A 135 43.88 -18.92 -1.66
N GLN A 136 44.01 -17.61 -1.41
CA GLN A 136 43.34 -16.92 -0.30
C GLN A 136 42.01 -16.27 -0.68
N CYS A 137 41.79 -16.03 -1.97
CA CYS A 137 40.70 -15.21 -2.47
C CYS A 137 39.86 -15.97 -3.50
N PRO A 138 38.84 -16.74 -3.06
CA PRO A 138 37.91 -17.41 -3.97
C PRO A 138 37.17 -16.40 -4.84
N SER A 139 37.13 -16.63 -6.15
CA SER A 139 36.49 -15.71 -7.10
C SER A 139 35.02 -15.40 -6.78
N MET A 140 34.29 -16.33 -6.16
CA MET A 140 32.90 -16.15 -5.71
C MET A 140 32.70 -14.95 -4.76
N CYS A 141 33.73 -14.55 -4.03
CA CYS A 141 33.63 -13.43 -3.10
C CYS A 141 33.54 -12.07 -3.82
N PHE A 142 33.91 -11.97 -5.10
CA PHE A 142 33.59 -10.78 -5.90
C PHE A 142 32.09 -10.64 -6.16
N GLU A 143 31.35 -11.74 -6.05
CA GLU A 143 29.90 -11.86 -6.27
C GLU A 143 29.17 -12.14 -4.93
N ALA A 144 29.76 -11.76 -3.79
CA ALA A 144 29.23 -12.05 -2.45
C ALA A 144 27.87 -11.38 -2.17
N ALA A 145 27.47 -10.40 -2.98
CA ALA A 145 26.13 -9.81 -2.92
C ALA A 145 25.06 -10.67 -3.61
N GLU A 146 25.48 -11.58 -4.50
CA GLU A 146 24.59 -12.41 -5.32
C GLU A 146 24.49 -13.85 -4.82
N TYR A 147 25.55 -14.38 -4.21
CA TYR A 147 25.62 -15.74 -3.69
C TYR A 147 25.74 -15.79 -2.17
N ILE A 148 25.24 -16.87 -1.56
CA ILE A 148 25.44 -17.17 -0.15
C ILE A 148 26.89 -17.65 0.00
N VAL A 149 27.80 -16.73 0.30
CA VAL A 149 29.20 -17.05 0.55
C VAL A 149 29.48 -17.06 2.04
N ASP A 150 30.30 -18.00 2.50
CA ASP A 150 30.79 -17.99 3.87
C ASP A 150 31.56 -16.69 4.13
N ALA A 151 31.02 -15.84 5.00
CA ALA A 151 31.63 -14.56 5.34
C ALA A 151 33.05 -14.73 5.89
N ALA A 152 33.34 -15.83 6.61
CA ALA A 152 34.68 -16.11 7.11
C ALA A 152 35.68 -16.40 5.97
N LEU A 153 35.21 -17.02 4.90
CA LEU A 153 36.00 -17.30 3.70
C LEU A 153 36.41 -15.99 2.99
N CYS A 154 35.48 -15.06 2.81
CA CYS A 154 35.79 -13.78 2.13
C CYS A 154 36.49 -12.75 3.02
N LYS A 155 36.33 -12.82 4.35
CA LYS A 155 36.89 -11.86 5.31
C LYS A 155 38.42 -11.85 5.32
N ASN A 156 39.05 -12.99 5.08
CA ASN A 156 40.51 -13.12 5.14
C ASN A 156 41.21 -12.67 3.85
N CYS A 157 40.45 -12.42 2.77
CA CYS A 157 41.02 -11.97 1.52
C CYS A 157 41.14 -10.44 1.47
N ASN A 158 42.33 -9.96 1.12
CA ASN A 158 42.55 -8.56 0.76
C ASN A 158 42.30 -8.36 -0.74
N TRP A 159 41.02 -8.19 -1.10
CA TRP A 159 40.58 -8.03 -2.50
C TRP A 159 41.29 -6.88 -3.22
N ALA A 160 41.48 -5.75 -2.53
CA ALA A 160 42.16 -4.58 -3.08
C ALA A 160 43.57 -4.91 -3.61
N LYS A 161 44.30 -5.80 -2.91
CA LYS A 161 45.64 -6.25 -3.30
C LYS A 161 45.62 -7.20 -4.51
N CYS A 162 44.52 -7.91 -4.74
CA CYS A 162 44.43 -8.95 -5.77
C CYS A 162 43.90 -8.48 -7.13
N TRP A 163 43.39 -7.25 -7.23
CA TRP A 163 42.90 -6.67 -8.49
C TRP A 163 43.91 -6.71 -9.66
N PRO A 164 45.21 -6.43 -9.47
CA PRO A 164 46.19 -6.55 -10.55
C PRO A 164 46.27 -7.94 -11.17
N VAL A 165 45.95 -8.98 -10.40
CA VAL A 165 46.02 -10.38 -10.83
C VAL A 165 44.63 -11.02 -10.93
N VAL A 166 43.55 -10.23 -10.96
CA VAL A 166 42.16 -10.74 -10.90
C VAL A 166 41.85 -11.75 -12.02
N LYS A 167 42.44 -11.56 -13.21
CA LYS A 167 42.29 -12.50 -14.32
C LYS A 167 42.84 -13.89 -13.97
N CYS A 168 43.96 -13.97 -13.25
CA CYS A 168 44.49 -15.23 -12.74
C CYS A 168 43.51 -15.93 -11.77
N LEU A 169 42.74 -15.16 -10.98
CA LEU A 169 41.76 -15.72 -10.04
C LEU A 169 40.56 -16.31 -10.79
N THR A 170 40.05 -15.59 -11.80
CA THR A 170 38.93 -16.06 -12.61
C THR A 170 39.32 -17.26 -13.48
N ASP A 171 40.49 -17.23 -14.11
CA ASP A 171 41.01 -18.35 -14.92
C ASP A 171 41.24 -19.59 -14.04
N HIS A 172 41.79 -19.40 -12.83
CA HIS A 172 41.96 -20.49 -11.87
C HIS A 172 40.62 -21.08 -11.42
N ALA A 173 39.58 -20.26 -11.23
CA ALA A 173 38.24 -20.73 -10.91
C ALA A 173 37.64 -21.55 -12.05
N GLU A 174 37.76 -21.09 -13.30
CA GLU A 174 37.33 -21.81 -14.50
C GLU A 174 38.01 -23.18 -14.60
N ILE A 175 39.34 -23.24 -14.46
CA ILE A 175 40.11 -24.49 -14.46
C ILE A 175 39.61 -25.43 -13.35
N ARG A 176 39.35 -24.91 -12.16
CA ARG A 176 38.86 -25.72 -11.05
C ARG A 176 37.45 -26.26 -11.27
N VAL A 177 36.57 -25.49 -11.92
CA VAL A 177 35.22 -25.93 -12.34
C VAL A 177 35.33 -27.02 -13.40
N VAL A 178 36.14 -26.82 -14.43
CA VAL A 178 36.39 -27.82 -15.49
C VAL A 178 36.94 -29.13 -14.91
N ASN A 179 37.84 -29.04 -13.93
CA ASN A 179 38.40 -30.19 -13.24
C ASN A 179 37.49 -30.79 -12.15
N GLY A 180 36.30 -30.22 -11.90
CA GLY A 180 35.35 -30.70 -10.90
C GLY A 180 35.76 -30.46 -9.44
N THR A 181 36.76 -29.61 -9.19
CA THR A 181 37.26 -29.27 -7.84
C THR A 181 36.62 -28.02 -7.23
N LEU A 182 35.78 -27.33 -8.01
CA LEU A 182 34.99 -26.18 -7.59
C LEU A 182 33.58 -26.35 -8.19
N ALA A 183 32.55 -26.17 -7.37
CA ALA A 183 31.17 -26.24 -7.84
C ALA A 183 30.85 -25.05 -8.75
N ARG A 184 29.97 -25.28 -9.72
CA ARG A 184 29.38 -24.23 -10.56
C ARG A 184 28.44 -23.35 -9.72
N THR A 185 28.35 -22.07 -10.07
CA THR A 185 27.35 -21.12 -9.58
C THR A 185 26.06 -21.21 -10.40
N CYS A 186 25.08 -20.36 -10.07
CA CYS A 186 23.83 -20.24 -10.82
C CYS A 186 24.09 -20.01 -12.31
N HIS A 187 23.43 -20.78 -13.16
CA HIS A 187 23.38 -20.57 -14.59
C HIS A 187 22.32 -19.51 -14.90
N ASP A 188 22.64 -18.24 -14.66
CA ASP A 188 21.69 -17.12 -14.73
C ASP A 188 20.94 -17.07 -16.07
N THR A 189 21.66 -17.34 -17.16
CA THR A 189 21.11 -17.36 -18.52
C THR A 189 20.14 -18.54 -18.72
N ASP A 190 20.52 -19.74 -18.28
CA ASP A 190 19.67 -20.92 -18.40
C ASP A 190 18.42 -20.79 -17.54
N PHE A 191 18.57 -20.26 -16.32
CA PHE A 191 17.46 -19.97 -15.42
C PHE A 191 16.50 -18.92 -16.00
N THR A 192 17.04 -17.83 -16.57
CA THR A 192 16.23 -16.74 -17.14
C THR A 192 15.46 -17.18 -18.38
N ASN A 193 16.06 -18.04 -19.20
CA ASN A 193 15.45 -18.57 -20.42
C ASN A 193 14.63 -19.83 -20.20
N ALA A 194 14.59 -20.36 -18.97
CA ALA A 194 13.84 -21.56 -18.64
C ALA A 194 12.33 -21.36 -18.93
N PRO A 195 11.67 -22.31 -19.62
CA PRO A 195 10.23 -22.23 -19.88
C PRO A 195 9.42 -22.20 -18.57
N GLU A 196 9.91 -22.82 -17.50
CA GLU A 196 9.31 -22.79 -16.17
C GLU A 196 9.21 -21.38 -15.61
N LEU A 197 10.21 -20.52 -15.82
CA LEU A 197 10.16 -19.12 -15.38
C LEU A 197 9.10 -18.32 -16.15
N GLN A 198 9.02 -18.53 -17.46
CA GLN A 198 8.00 -17.90 -18.30
C GLN A 198 6.59 -18.37 -17.92
N ASN A 199 6.43 -19.65 -17.57
CA ASN A 199 5.15 -20.18 -17.10
C ASN A 199 4.82 -19.72 -15.68
N TYR A 200 5.81 -19.59 -14.81
CA TYR A 200 5.68 -18.95 -13.50
C TYR A 200 5.09 -17.54 -13.65
N TRP A 201 5.61 -16.72 -14.56
CA TRP A 201 5.08 -15.38 -14.80
C TRP A 201 3.63 -15.37 -15.28
N LYS A 202 3.26 -16.31 -16.16
CA LYS A 202 1.86 -16.49 -16.58
C LYS A 202 0.96 -16.88 -15.41
N CYS A 203 1.39 -17.84 -14.57
CA CYS A 203 0.67 -18.23 -13.36
C CYS A 203 0.55 -17.05 -12.40
N TRP A 204 1.65 -16.36 -12.12
CA TRP A 204 1.71 -15.23 -11.21
C TRP A 204 0.79 -14.11 -11.70
N LYS A 205 0.73 -13.80 -12.99
CA LYS A 205 -0.19 -12.76 -13.49
C LYS A 205 -1.67 -13.03 -13.17
N VAL A 206 -2.08 -14.30 -13.07
CA VAL A 206 -3.49 -14.69 -12.85
C VAL A 206 -3.79 -15.18 -11.43
N ALA A 207 -2.78 -15.48 -10.62
CA ALA A 207 -2.97 -16.01 -9.27
C ALA A 207 -3.51 -14.93 -8.30
N PRO A 208 -4.52 -15.23 -7.45
CA PRO A 208 -5.12 -14.28 -6.50
C PRO A 208 -4.14 -13.73 -5.45
N LYS A 209 -3.82 -12.43 -5.52
CA LYS A 209 -2.89 -11.73 -4.60
C LYS A 209 -3.58 -10.80 -3.63
N HIS A 210 -4.88 -10.61 -3.78
CA HIS A 210 -5.63 -9.62 -3.03
C HIS A 210 -6.19 -10.21 -1.74
N THR A 211 -6.83 -9.35 -0.93
CA THR A 211 -7.46 -9.63 0.38
C THR A 211 -6.52 -9.85 1.56
N SER A 212 -5.39 -10.55 1.40
CA SER A 212 -4.52 -10.91 2.52
C SER A 212 -3.04 -11.02 2.15
N HIS A 213 -2.15 -10.76 3.12
CA HIS A 213 -0.71 -11.03 3.01
C HIS A 213 -0.45 -12.52 2.75
N TRP A 214 -1.30 -13.39 3.30
CA TRP A 214 -1.29 -14.82 3.02
C TRP A 214 -1.50 -15.10 1.53
N ASN A 215 -2.49 -14.50 0.88
CA ASN A 215 -2.78 -14.73 -0.54
C ASN A 215 -1.63 -14.30 -1.46
N VAL A 216 -0.96 -13.19 -1.15
CA VAL A 216 0.24 -12.76 -1.90
C VAL A 216 1.31 -13.84 -1.85
N LEU A 217 1.67 -14.27 -0.65
CA LEU A 217 2.72 -15.25 -0.44
C LEU A 217 2.32 -16.63 -0.99
N SER A 218 1.07 -17.04 -0.77
CA SER A 218 0.54 -18.30 -1.24
C SER A 218 0.47 -18.34 -2.76
N SER A 219 0.08 -17.25 -3.43
CA SER A 219 0.18 -17.13 -4.89
C SER A 219 1.61 -17.30 -5.38
N LEU A 220 2.59 -16.78 -4.65
CA LEU A 220 4.00 -16.77 -5.04
C LEU A 220 4.51 -18.21 -4.98
N VAL A 221 4.35 -18.87 -3.83
CA VAL A 221 4.80 -20.25 -3.62
C VAL A 221 4.01 -21.23 -4.48
N HIS A 222 2.70 -21.05 -4.63
CA HIS A 222 1.87 -21.87 -5.50
C HIS A 222 2.39 -21.86 -6.94
N CYS A 223 2.65 -20.69 -7.52
CA CYS A 223 3.16 -20.61 -8.88
C CYS A 223 4.58 -21.17 -9.01
N ILE A 224 5.44 -20.95 -8.02
CA ILE A 224 6.79 -21.57 -7.98
C ILE A 224 6.68 -23.10 -8.03
N CYS A 225 5.81 -23.67 -7.21
CA CYS A 225 5.65 -25.11 -7.10
C CYS A 225 4.97 -25.73 -8.32
N ARG A 226 3.89 -25.10 -8.80
CA ARG A 226 3.11 -25.57 -9.94
C ARG A 226 3.93 -25.61 -11.22
N GLU A 227 4.73 -24.57 -11.46
CA GLU A 227 5.47 -24.41 -12.71
C GLU A 227 6.88 -25.02 -12.65
N GLY A 228 7.23 -25.72 -11.55
CA GLY A 228 8.48 -26.48 -11.47
C GLY A 228 9.74 -25.67 -11.14
N MET A 229 9.59 -24.42 -10.69
CA MET A 229 10.72 -23.52 -10.42
C MET A 229 11.71 -24.04 -9.38
N VAL A 230 11.27 -24.86 -8.42
CA VAL A 230 12.16 -25.54 -7.45
C VAL A 230 13.14 -26.46 -8.15
N LYS A 231 12.66 -27.23 -9.14
CA LYS A 231 13.50 -28.14 -9.93
C LYS A 231 14.42 -27.33 -10.83
N THR A 232 13.88 -26.35 -11.57
CA THR A 232 14.68 -25.47 -12.45
C THR A 232 15.81 -24.78 -11.68
N ALA A 233 15.54 -24.23 -10.50
CA ALA A 233 16.56 -23.60 -9.67
C ALA A 233 17.65 -24.58 -9.21
N ARG A 234 17.33 -25.86 -8.97
CA ARG A 234 18.32 -26.90 -8.65
C ARG A 234 19.14 -27.30 -9.88
N ASP A 235 18.46 -27.56 -10.99
CA ASP A 235 19.06 -28.02 -12.25
C ASP A 235 20.00 -26.95 -12.85
N THR A 236 19.76 -25.67 -12.55
CA THR A 236 20.59 -24.52 -12.95
C THR A 236 21.54 -24.05 -11.84
N HIS A 237 21.69 -24.80 -10.74
CA HIS A 237 22.59 -24.46 -9.63
C HIS A 237 22.33 -23.10 -8.95
N CYS A 238 21.10 -22.60 -9.03
CA CYS A 238 20.72 -21.29 -8.52
C CYS A 238 20.29 -21.27 -7.05
N CYS A 239 20.22 -22.42 -6.37
CA CYS A 239 19.76 -22.51 -4.98
C CYS A 239 20.56 -21.66 -3.99
N ASP A 240 21.88 -21.59 -4.20
CA ASP A 240 22.79 -20.84 -3.34
C ASP A 240 22.88 -19.36 -3.72
N SER A 241 22.19 -18.95 -4.78
CA SER A 241 22.06 -17.53 -5.10
C SER A 241 20.99 -16.88 -4.23
N VAL A 242 21.37 -15.80 -3.56
CA VAL A 242 20.43 -14.91 -2.87
C VAL A 242 19.51 -14.22 -3.90
N LEU A 243 20.07 -13.88 -5.06
CA LEU A 243 19.37 -13.17 -6.11
C LEU A 243 18.37 -14.09 -6.85
N TYR A 244 18.85 -15.22 -7.39
CA TYR A 244 18.09 -16.16 -8.21
C TYR A 244 17.38 -17.22 -7.38
N GLY A 245 18.06 -17.87 -6.43
CA GLY A 245 17.49 -18.92 -5.61
C GLY A 245 16.51 -18.39 -4.58
N GLY A 246 16.88 -17.34 -3.84
CA GLY A 246 15.99 -16.66 -2.89
C GLY A 246 15.32 -17.58 -1.85
N GLY A 247 15.86 -18.77 -1.59
CA GLY A 247 15.25 -19.81 -0.75
C GLY A 247 14.15 -20.64 -1.42
N VAL A 248 13.98 -20.54 -2.74
CA VAL A 248 13.03 -21.36 -3.53
C VAL A 248 13.33 -22.85 -3.38
N CYS A 249 14.60 -23.22 -3.34
CA CYS A 249 14.99 -24.63 -3.25
C CYS A 249 14.61 -25.31 -1.93
N ASP A 250 14.32 -24.53 -0.88
CA ASP A 250 13.86 -25.03 0.42
C ASP A 250 12.33 -25.18 0.49
N LEU A 251 11.62 -24.72 -0.54
CA LEU A 251 10.16 -24.77 -0.56
C LEU A 251 9.69 -26.23 -0.67
N LYS A 252 8.79 -26.59 0.25
CA LYS A 252 8.06 -27.86 0.20
C LYS A 252 6.83 -27.66 -0.65
N CYS A 253 6.86 -28.18 -1.87
CA CYS A 253 5.72 -28.18 -2.75
C CYS A 253 4.76 -29.30 -2.37
N LEU A 254 3.48 -28.95 -2.24
CA LEU A 254 2.41 -29.88 -1.93
C LEU A 254 1.65 -30.27 -3.20
N THR A 255 1.15 -31.49 -3.20
CA THR A 255 0.22 -32.00 -4.21
C THR A 255 -1.18 -31.40 -4.03
N GLU A 256 -2.02 -31.48 -5.07
CA GLU A 256 -3.41 -31.05 -4.98
C GLU A 256 -4.18 -31.87 -3.92
N GLN A 257 -3.86 -33.15 -3.73
CA GLN A 257 -4.50 -33.99 -2.70
C GLN A 257 -4.16 -33.52 -1.29
N GLU A 258 -2.90 -33.17 -1.02
CA GLU A 258 -2.48 -32.63 0.28
C GLU A 258 -3.16 -31.28 0.57
N CYS A 259 -3.30 -30.44 -0.45
CA CYS A 259 -4.02 -29.18 -0.36
C CYS A 259 -5.55 -29.34 -0.23
N ALA A 260 -6.12 -30.46 -0.66
CA ALA A 260 -7.55 -30.75 -0.52
C ALA A 260 -7.95 -31.26 0.88
N THR A 261 -6.98 -31.50 1.77
CA THR A 261 -7.26 -31.93 3.14
C THR A 261 -8.00 -30.85 3.95
N GLN A 262 -8.83 -31.27 4.91
CA GLN A 262 -9.56 -30.34 5.78
C GLN A 262 -8.61 -29.46 6.60
N GLU A 263 -7.47 -29.99 7.02
CA GLU A 263 -6.42 -29.25 7.74
C GLU A 263 -5.87 -28.11 6.85
N ALA A 264 -5.51 -28.42 5.60
CA ALA A 264 -5.01 -27.42 4.64
C ALA A 264 -6.03 -26.31 4.39
N GLN A 265 -7.28 -26.69 4.10
CA GLN A 265 -8.36 -25.73 3.83
C GLN A 265 -8.64 -24.84 5.04
N THR A 266 -8.63 -25.41 6.25
CA THR A 266 -8.81 -24.67 7.50
C THR A 266 -7.68 -23.67 7.72
N CYS A 267 -6.43 -24.08 7.49
CA CYS A 267 -5.26 -23.20 7.57
C CYS A 267 -5.34 -22.05 6.55
N VAL A 268 -5.61 -22.35 5.28
CA VAL A 268 -5.72 -21.35 4.22
C VAL A 268 -6.81 -20.32 4.55
N HIS A 269 -8.01 -20.76 4.93
CA HIS A 269 -9.12 -19.85 5.29
C HIS A 269 -8.87 -19.08 6.59
N SER A 270 -8.21 -19.69 7.59
CA SER A 270 -7.84 -19.02 8.84
C SER A 270 -6.82 -17.91 8.57
N CYS A 271 -5.74 -18.23 7.84
CA CYS A 271 -4.67 -17.29 7.53
C CYS A 271 -5.12 -16.16 6.62
N GLN A 272 -6.01 -16.41 5.66
CA GLN A 272 -6.59 -15.34 4.86
C GLN A 272 -7.31 -14.29 5.72
N ARG A 273 -8.02 -14.71 6.77
CA ARG A 273 -8.73 -13.80 7.69
C ARG A 273 -7.78 -13.11 8.68
N LYS A 274 -6.80 -13.84 9.21
CA LYS A 274 -5.84 -13.32 10.21
C LYS A 274 -4.81 -12.36 9.63
N CYS A 275 -4.53 -12.46 8.33
CA CYS A 275 -3.47 -11.73 7.65
C CYS A 275 -4.00 -10.70 6.65
N PRO A 276 -4.87 -9.75 7.02
CA PRO A 276 -5.46 -8.84 6.05
C PRO A 276 -4.40 -7.91 5.42
N ALA A 277 -4.55 -7.59 4.14
CA ALA A 277 -3.57 -6.80 3.39
C ALA A 277 -3.81 -5.28 3.40
N TYR A 278 -4.65 -4.75 4.31
CA TYR A 278 -4.82 -3.29 4.46
C TYR A 278 -3.69 -2.68 5.29
N GLU A 279 -3.16 -3.42 6.26
CA GLU A 279 -1.98 -3.03 7.03
C GLU A 279 -0.70 -3.27 6.24
N VAL A 280 0.30 -2.39 6.42
CA VAL A 280 1.62 -2.58 5.79
C VAL A 280 2.35 -3.79 6.33
N VAL A 281 2.28 -3.91 7.66
CA VAL A 281 3.00 -4.90 8.42
C VAL A 281 1.95 -5.90 8.88
N PRO A 282 2.14 -7.20 8.64
CA PRO A 282 1.24 -8.20 9.19
C PRO A 282 1.23 -8.14 10.72
N SER A 283 0.05 -8.37 11.31
CA SER A 283 -0.09 -8.45 12.77
C SER A 283 0.77 -9.58 13.36
N HIS A 284 1.09 -9.51 14.65
CA HIS A 284 1.85 -10.55 15.34
C HIS A 284 1.16 -11.92 15.25
N ASP A 285 -0.17 -11.95 15.41
CA ASP A 285 -0.98 -13.17 15.27
C ASP A 285 -0.89 -13.77 13.86
N CYS A 286 -0.92 -12.92 12.82
CA CYS A 286 -0.68 -13.36 11.45
C CYS A 286 0.73 -13.92 11.27
N MET A 287 1.74 -13.26 11.81
CA MET A 287 3.12 -13.71 11.72
C MET A 287 3.29 -15.09 12.35
N ASP A 288 2.90 -15.26 13.61
CA ASP A 288 3.13 -16.49 14.37
C ASP A 288 2.34 -17.68 13.84
N GLN A 289 1.10 -17.46 13.40
CA GLN A 289 0.23 -18.58 13.01
C GLN A 289 0.32 -18.94 11.53
N CYS A 290 0.80 -18.02 10.68
CA CYS A 290 0.73 -18.19 9.23
C CYS A 290 2.05 -17.90 8.50
N LEU A 291 2.75 -16.81 8.83
CA LEU A 291 3.86 -16.34 7.98
C LEU A 291 5.25 -16.78 8.48
N GLN A 292 5.43 -17.09 9.76
CA GLN A 292 6.70 -17.60 10.28
C GLN A 292 7.01 -19.00 9.76
N GLU A 293 8.30 -19.34 9.72
CA GLU A 293 8.81 -20.58 9.11
C GLU A 293 8.35 -21.84 9.85
N ASP A 294 8.24 -21.74 11.17
CA ASP A 294 7.76 -22.76 12.10
C ASP A 294 6.26 -22.71 12.37
N SER A 295 5.54 -21.76 11.75
CA SER A 295 4.10 -21.66 11.94
C SER A 295 3.36 -22.90 11.39
N PRO A 296 2.29 -23.37 12.07
CA PRO A 296 1.64 -24.63 11.73
C PRO A 296 1.03 -24.63 10.33
N CYS A 297 0.54 -23.47 9.88
CA CYS A 297 -0.07 -23.33 8.57
C CYS A 297 0.95 -23.07 7.44
N ARG A 298 2.22 -22.74 7.75
CA ARG A 298 3.23 -22.40 6.74
C ARG A 298 3.37 -23.45 5.65
N LYS A 299 3.31 -24.74 6.01
CA LYS A 299 3.42 -25.85 5.05
C LYS A 299 2.39 -25.78 3.92
N TYR A 300 1.22 -25.18 4.16
CA TYR A 300 0.13 -25.05 3.18
C TYR A 300 0.22 -23.81 2.30
N VAL A 301 1.30 -23.02 2.40
CA VAL A 301 1.48 -21.84 1.56
C VAL A 301 1.61 -22.17 0.07
N ALA A 302 2.04 -23.39 -0.27
CA ALA A 302 2.08 -23.88 -1.66
C ALA A 302 0.70 -24.16 -2.27
N CYS A 303 -0.35 -24.23 -1.45
CA CYS A 303 -1.70 -24.45 -1.93
C CYS A 303 -2.23 -23.23 -2.70
N ARG A 304 -3.15 -23.47 -3.63
CA ARG A 304 -3.75 -22.41 -4.42
C ARG A 304 -4.53 -21.45 -3.51
N PRO A 305 -4.26 -20.13 -3.53
CA PRO A 305 -5.01 -19.19 -2.72
C PRO A 305 -6.45 -19.06 -3.27
N PRO A 306 -7.44 -18.91 -2.39
CA PRO A 306 -8.82 -18.73 -2.79
C PRO A 306 -9.02 -17.35 -3.43
N SER A 307 -9.81 -17.30 -4.51
CA SER A 307 -10.30 -16.05 -5.08
C SER A 307 -11.60 -15.66 -4.37
N VAL A 308 -11.51 -14.78 -3.36
CA VAL A 308 -12.68 -14.24 -2.68
C VAL A 308 -12.82 -12.78 -3.09
N HIS A 309 -13.91 -12.46 -3.79
CA HIS A 309 -14.24 -11.08 -4.09
C HIS A 309 -14.97 -10.47 -2.89
N THR A 310 -14.49 -9.34 -2.40
CA THR A 310 -15.07 -8.65 -1.24
C THR A 310 -15.87 -7.40 -1.60
N HIS A 311 -15.82 -6.98 -2.87
CA HIS A 311 -16.41 -5.72 -3.31
C HIS A 311 -16.76 -5.76 -4.80
N VAL A 312 -17.62 -4.83 -5.22
CA VAL A 312 -18.02 -4.61 -6.62
C VAL A 312 -17.40 -3.29 -7.11
N CYS A 313 -16.94 -3.26 -8.36
CA CYS A 313 -16.37 -2.08 -9.00
C CYS A 313 -17.43 -1.00 -9.28
N ASP A 314 -16.97 0.22 -9.58
CA ASP A 314 -17.86 1.36 -9.89
C ASP A 314 -18.71 1.10 -11.14
N ASP A 315 -18.29 0.22 -12.04
CA ASP A 315 -19.05 -0.21 -13.22
C ASP A 315 -19.97 -1.42 -12.97
N GLY A 316 -20.05 -1.91 -11.72
CA GLY A 316 -20.87 -3.07 -11.35
C GLY A 316 -20.20 -4.43 -11.60
N ARG A 317 -18.99 -4.47 -12.17
CA ARG A 317 -18.25 -5.72 -12.39
C ARG A 317 -17.49 -6.14 -11.13
N TRP A 318 -17.14 -7.42 -11.07
CA TRP A 318 -16.21 -7.91 -10.06
C TRP A 318 -14.78 -7.45 -10.37
N PRO A 319 -13.95 -7.19 -9.35
CA PRO A 319 -12.55 -6.84 -9.56
C PRO A 319 -11.80 -8.01 -10.20
N GLU A 320 -10.68 -7.69 -10.87
CA GLU A 320 -9.79 -8.69 -11.46
C GLU A 320 -9.37 -9.70 -10.38
N SER A 321 -9.63 -10.99 -10.59
CA SER A 321 -9.41 -12.04 -9.58
C SER A 321 -7.94 -12.17 -9.13
N SER A 322 -7.00 -11.74 -9.96
CA SER A 322 -5.57 -11.76 -9.62
C SER A 322 -5.18 -10.58 -8.72
N SER A 323 -5.51 -9.36 -9.13
CA SER A 323 -5.07 -8.13 -8.44
C SER A 323 -6.04 -7.64 -7.37
N GLY A 324 -7.31 -8.04 -7.42
CA GLY A 324 -8.39 -7.43 -6.64
C GLY A 324 -8.66 -5.98 -7.02
N CYS A 325 -8.12 -5.49 -8.14
CA CYS A 325 -8.33 -4.13 -8.62
C CYS A 325 -9.50 -4.06 -9.62
N CYS A 326 -10.16 -2.91 -9.61
CA CYS A 326 -11.11 -2.48 -10.62
C CYS A 326 -10.38 -1.76 -11.75
N MET A 327 -10.82 -2.01 -13.00
CA MET A 327 -10.32 -1.30 -14.17
C MET A 327 -11.19 -0.07 -14.41
N ASN A 328 -10.61 1.12 -14.38
CA ASN A 328 -11.30 2.31 -14.85
C ASN A 328 -11.14 2.42 -16.37
N ASN A 329 -12.22 2.20 -17.13
CA ASN A 329 -12.18 2.23 -18.60
C ASN A 329 -11.76 3.59 -19.17
N ALA A 330 -12.01 4.69 -18.45
CA ALA A 330 -11.69 6.04 -18.92
C ALA A 330 -10.17 6.33 -18.83
N THR A 331 -9.51 5.83 -17.78
CA THR A 331 -8.09 6.13 -17.52
C THR A 331 -7.16 4.95 -17.79
N SER A 332 -7.71 3.75 -17.98
CA SER A 332 -6.96 2.48 -17.97
C SER A 332 -6.14 2.25 -16.69
N ILE A 333 -6.45 2.98 -15.61
CA ILE A 333 -5.77 2.85 -14.32
C ILE A 333 -6.50 1.78 -13.49
N LYS A 334 -5.71 0.89 -12.87
CA LYS A 334 -6.18 -0.09 -11.88
C LYS A 334 -6.29 0.59 -10.52
N GLY A 335 -7.43 0.42 -9.84
CA GLY A 335 -7.64 1.00 -8.51
C GLY A 335 -8.72 0.28 -7.72
N CYS A 336 -8.98 0.78 -6.52
CA CYS A 336 -10.17 0.41 -5.77
C CYS A 336 -11.39 1.16 -6.32
N PRO A 337 -12.62 0.67 -6.07
CA PRO A 337 -13.83 1.47 -6.26
C PRO A 337 -13.72 2.80 -5.50
N SER A 338 -14.21 3.89 -6.09
CA SER A 338 -14.13 5.23 -5.52
C SER A 338 -14.81 5.35 -4.16
N MET A 339 -15.84 4.53 -3.92
CA MET A 339 -16.67 4.54 -2.71
C MET A 339 -16.12 3.71 -1.54
N CYS A 340 -14.92 3.13 -1.65
CA CYS A 340 -14.27 2.45 -0.53
C CYS A 340 -13.66 3.48 0.44
N GLU A 341 -13.84 3.29 1.76
CA GLU A 341 -13.27 4.21 2.77
C GLU A 341 -11.75 4.16 2.78
N THR A 342 -11.20 2.96 2.64
CA THR A 342 -9.75 2.75 2.58
C THR A 342 -9.40 2.10 1.26
N GLN A 343 -8.47 2.73 0.55
CA GLN A 343 -7.99 2.28 -0.75
C GLN A 343 -6.48 2.22 -0.72
N ARG A 344 -5.94 1.09 -1.15
CA ARG A 344 -4.50 0.95 -1.28
C ARG A 344 -4.12 0.13 -2.49
N ILE A 345 -3.27 0.72 -3.32
CA ILE A 345 -2.68 0.04 -4.47
C ILE A 345 -1.26 -0.35 -4.09
N TRP A 346 -1.05 -1.64 -3.98
CA TRP A 346 0.23 -2.27 -3.73
C TRP A 346 0.90 -2.61 -5.04
N ARG A 347 2.12 -2.11 -5.20
CA ARG A 347 3.07 -2.68 -6.15
C ARG A 347 3.80 -3.83 -5.46
N LEU A 348 3.54 -5.05 -5.92
CA LEU A 348 4.13 -6.28 -5.37
C LEU A 348 5.47 -6.62 -6.01
N ASP A 349 5.93 -5.80 -6.94
CA ASP A 349 7.04 -6.04 -7.83
C ASP A 349 8.27 -5.18 -7.44
N ARG A 350 8.43 -4.91 -6.13
CA ARG A 350 9.44 -4.02 -5.56
C ARG A 350 10.86 -4.61 -5.63
N THR A 351 11.86 -3.74 -5.68
CA THR A 351 13.28 -4.07 -5.86
C THR A 351 13.95 -4.79 -4.69
N ARG A 352 13.32 -4.88 -3.52
CA ARG A 352 13.90 -5.45 -2.31
C ARG A 352 13.03 -6.59 -1.78
N SER A 353 13.68 -7.63 -1.26
CA SER A 353 13.06 -8.77 -0.58
C SER A 353 12.22 -9.71 -1.45
N ILE A 354 12.30 -9.60 -2.78
CA ILE A 354 11.69 -10.54 -3.73
C ILE A 354 12.81 -10.99 -4.67
N PRO A 355 12.90 -12.30 -5.00
CA PRO A 355 13.84 -12.80 -6.00
C PRO A 355 13.74 -11.95 -7.26
N TRP A 356 14.86 -11.63 -7.90
CA TRP A 356 14.85 -10.62 -8.96
C TRP A 356 13.87 -10.95 -10.09
N TRP A 357 13.74 -12.24 -10.40
CA TRP A 357 12.84 -12.79 -11.41
C TRP A 357 11.38 -12.85 -10.98
N ALA A 358 11.03 -12.32 -9.80
CA ALA A 358 9.66 -12.04 -9.39
C ALA A 358 9.41 -10.52 -9.25
N ARG A 359 10.37 -9.68 -9.66
CA ARG A 359 10.27 -8.21 -9.71
C ARG A 359 9.72 -7.73 -11.05
N TRP A 360 9.38 -6.45 -11.08
CA TRP A 360 8.84 -5.83 -12.29
C TRP A 360 9.86 -5.81 -13.43
N HIS A 361 9.45 -6.29 -14.60
CA HIS A 361 10.17 -6.09 -15.86
C HIS A 361 9.37 -5.19 -16.81
N GLN A 362 10.07 -4.28 -17.51
CA GLN A 362 9.44 -3.46 -18.55
C GLN A 362 8.83 -4.37 -19.63
N GLY A 363 7.54 -4.19 -19.91
CA GLY A 363 6.80 -4.98 -20.91
C GLY A 363 5.89 -6.08 -20.33
N GLU A 364 6.12 -6.53 -19.09
CA GLU A 364 5.33 -7.61 -18.48
C GLU A 364 4.07 -7.11 -17.74
N GLY A 365 3.94 -5.79 -17.59
CA GLY A 365 2.85 -5.13 -16.89
C GLY A 365 3.10 -5.04 -15.38
N ILE A 366 2.50 -4.05 -14.73
CA ILE A 366 2.63 -3.88 -13.27
C ILE A 366 1.86 -5.00 -12.57
N VAL A 367 2.51 -5.74 -11.68
CA VAL A 367 1.82 -6.64 -10.76
C VAL A 367 1.31 -5.80 -9.60
N ALA A 368 0.08 -5.32 -9.77
CA ALA A 368 -0.63 -4.59 -8.75
C ALA A 368 -1.50 -5.52 -7.89
N GLN A 369 -1.69 -5.13 -6.64
CA GLN A 369 -2.74 -5.62 -5.78
C GLN A 369 -3.52 -4.41 -5.26
N CYS A 370 -4.84 -4.51 -5.22
CA CYS A 370 -5.68 -3.53 -4.54
C CYS A 370 -6.20 -4.13 -3.23
N SER A 371 -6.00 -3.40 -2.14
CA SER A 371 -6.60 -3.65 -0.84
C SER A 371 -7.65 -2.58 -0.60
N CYS A 372 -8.92 -2.97 -0.76
CA CYS A 372 -10.07 -2.08 -0.67
C CYS A 372 -10.94 -2.52 0.51
N PHE A 373 -11.30 -1.59 1.40
CA PHE A 373 -12.05 -1.89 2.62
C PHE A 373 -13.25 -0.96 2.77
N GLU A 374 -14.28 -1.45 3.47
CA GLU A 374 -15.58 -0.75 3.63
C GLU A 374 -16.16 -0.28 2.30
N CYS A 375 -15.89 -1.07 1.26
CA CYS A 375 -16.49 -0.91 -0.04
C CYS A 375 -17.94 -1.39 0.02
N PRO A 376 -18.84 -0.75 -0.73
CA PRO A 376 -20.16 -1.33 -0.94
C PRO A 376 -20.03 -2.70 -1.61
N ASP A 377 -20.74 -3.69 -1.06
CA ASP A 377 -20.76 -5.08 -1.52
C ASP A 377 -21.88 -5.36 -2.53
N SER A 378 -22.75 -4.37 -2.75
CA SER A 378 -23.91 -4.46 -3.62
C SER A 378 -24.22 -3.11 -4.28
N ASP A 379 -24.94 -3.13 -5.40
CA ASP A 379 -25.32 -1.91 -6.11
C ASP A 379 -26.24 -1.00 -5.27
N VAL A 380 -27.10 -1.61 -4.44
CA VAL A 380 -27.97 -0.90 -3.50
C VAL A 380 -27.14 -0.19 -2.42
N ALA A 381 -26.20 -0.90 -1.79
CA ALA A 381 -25.31 -0.29 -0.79
C ALA A 381 -24.43 0.81 -1.42
N ARG A 382 -23.97 0.60 -2.65
CA ARG A 382 -23.18 1.58 -3.41
C ARG A 382 -23.97 2.85 -3.67
N THR A 383 -25.20 2.72 -4.16
CA THR A 383 -26.07 3.87 -4.44
C THR A 383 -26.43 4.62 -3.16
N ALA A 384 -26.75 3.90 -2.08
CA ALA A 384 -27.03 4.50 -0.78
C ALA A 384 -25.82 5.25 -0.22
N LYS A 385 -24.64 4.63 -0.27
CA LYS A 385 -23.38 5.25 0.18
C LYS A 385 -23.03 6.46 -0.68
N PHE A 386 -23.15 6.37 -2.01
CA PHE A 386 -22.91 7.48 -2.91
C PHE A 386 -23.83 8.67 -2.61
N LYS A 387 -25.14 8.43 -2.49
CA LYS A 387 -26.09 9.48 -2.12
C LYS A 387 -25.72 10.13 -0.78
N LYS A 388 -25.41 9.33 0.24
CA LYS A 388 -25.01 9.81 1.57
C LYS A 388 -23.72 10.63 1.52
N THR A 389 -22.64 10.05 1.00
CA THR A 389 -21.33 10.69 0.89
C THR A 389 -21.44 11.98 0.13
N VAL A 390 -22.17 12.00 -0.99
CA VAL A 390 -22.27 13.20 -1.80
C VAL A 390 -23.20 14.23 -1.12
N SER A 391 -24.32 13.84 -0.50
CA SER A 391 -25.16 14.79 0.25
C SER A 391 -24.44 15.42 1.44
N GLU A 392 -23.63 14.66 2.17
CA GLU A 392 -22.85 15.15 3.31
C GLU A 392 -21.66 16.00 2.83
N SER A 393 -20.97 15.55 1.76
CA SER A 393 -19.73 16.15 1.29
C SER A 393 -19.93 17.34 0.34
N ILE A 394 -21.05 17.44 -0.38
CA ILE A 394 -21.35 18.58 -1.27
C ILE A 394 -21.23 19.90 -0.50
N TRP A 395 -21.81 19.94 0.69
CA TRP A 395 -21.86 21.14 1.51
C TRP A 395 -20.47 21.50 2.05
N ASP A 396 -19.79 20.54 2.68
CA ASP A 396 -18.47 20.77 3.29
C ASP A 396 -17.41 21.13 2.23
N ASN A 397 -17.37 20.41 1.10
CA ASN A 397 -16.49 20.78 -0.02
C ASN A 397 -16.88 22.13 -0.62
N GLY A 398 -18.17 22.44 -0.68
CA GLY A 398 -18.65 23.75 -1.12
C GLY A 398 -18.12 24.88 -0.23
N GLN A 399 -18.18 24.72 1.09
CA GLN A 399 -17.65 25.71 2.03
C GLN A 399 -16.14 25.88 1.90
N VAL A 400 -15.39 24.78 1.79
CA VAL A 400 -13.92 24.82 1.57
C VAL A 400 -13.59 25.55 0.27
N MET A 401 -14.32 25.27 -0.81
CA MET A 401 -14.13 25.93 -2.11
C MET A 401 -14.43 27.43 -2.02
N LEU A 402 -15.51 27.83 -1.35
CA LEU A 402 -15.87 29.24 -1.13
C LEU A 402 -14.77 29.99 -0.37
N VAL A 403 -14.30 29.42 0.75
CA VAL A 403 -13.26 30.02 1.59
C VAL A 403 -11.94 30.15 0.81
N ASP A 404 -11.56 29.13 0.04
CA ASP A 404 -10.34 29.19 -0.76
C ASP A 404 -10.42 30.27 -1.85
N ILE A 405 -11.54 30.36 -2.59
CA ILE A 405 -11.73 31.40 -3.61
C ILE A 405 -11.74 32.80 -2.97
N ALA A 406 -12.49 33.00 -1.88
CA ALA A 406 -12.56 34.27 -1.17
C ALA A 406 -11.16 34.74 -0.73
N ARG A 407 -10.36 33.83 -0.18
CA ARG A 407 -8.97 34.11 0.22
C ARG A 407 -8.09 34.47 -0.97
N ARG A 408 -8.18 33.75 -2.09
CA ARG A 408 -7.37 34.00 -3.31
C ARG A 408 -7.69 35.34 -3.96
N GLU A 409 -8.96 35.74 -3.92
CA GLU A 409 -9.43 37.02 -4.48
C GLU A 409 -9.36 38.17 -3.46
N GLY A 410 -8.81 37.94 -2.27
CA GLY A 410 -8.49 38.98 -1.29
C GLY A 410 -9.67 39.49 -0.45
N LEU A 411 -10.77 38.74 -0.39
CA LEU A 411 -11.93 39.07 0.44
C LEU A 411 -11.61 38.88 1.93
N ARG A 412 -11.60 39.99 2.69
CA ARG A 412 -11.21 39.99 4.12
C ARG A 412 -12.27 39.40 5.03
N LEU A 413 -13.55 39.51 4.68
CA LEU A 413 -14.68 39.06 5.48
C LEU A 413 -15.14 37.63 5.11
N GLY A 414 -14.44 36.98 4.18
CA GLY A 414 -14.79 35.66 3.68
C GLY A 414 -15.70 35.71 2.44
N PRO A 415 -16.43 34.63 2.15
CA PRO A 415 -17.27 34.52 0.95
C PRO A 415 -18.47 35.48 1.00
N ASN A 416 -18.61 36.34 -0.02
CA ASN A 416 -19.74 37.27 -0.12
C ASN A 416 -21.06 36.54 -0.45
N ARG A 417 -22.19 37.27 -0.37
CA ARG A 417 -23.54 36.71 -0.63
C ARG A 417 -23.68 36.09 -2.02
N GLY A 418 -23.13 36.75 -3.05
CA GLY A 418 -23.21 36.25 -4.43
C GLY A 418 -22.50 34.91 -4.61
N MET A 419 -21.35 34.73 -3.97
CA MET A 419 -20.64 33.46 -3.94
C MET A 419 -21.48 32.35 -3.28
N GLN A 420 -22.14 32.65 -2.15
CA GLN A 420 -22.98 31.69 -1.43
C GLN A 420 -24.22 31.27 -2.25
N GLU A 421 -24.89 32.21 -2.90
CA GLU A 421 -26.04 31.92 -3.77
C GLU A 421 -25.65 31.05 -4.99
N LEU A 422 -24.48 31.29 -5.58
CA LEU A 422 -23.95 30.46 -6.66
C LEU A 422 -23.57 29.05 -6.17
N MET A 423 -23.03 28.94 -4.95
CA MET A 423 -22.75 27.64 -4.33
C MET A 423 -24.02 26.83 -4.08
N LEU A 424 -25.11 27.47 -3.66
CA LEU A 424 -26.42 26.80 -3.53
C LEU A 424 -26.88 26.25 -4.88
N LYS A 425 -26.84 27.05 -5.95
CA LYS A 425 -27.22 26.61 -7.29
C LYS A 425 -26.35 25.46 -7.81
N ARG A 426 -25.04 25.51 -7.56
CA ARG A 426 -24.12 24.41 -7.85
C ARG A 426 -24.56 23.12 -7.14
N ASN A 427 -24.84 23.21 -5.84
CA ASN A 427 -25.21 22.06 -5.02
C ASN A 427 -26.54 21.43 -5.48
N ASP A 428 -27.52 22.26 -5.84
CA ASP A 428 -28.80 21.81 -6.39
C ASP A 428 -28.59 21.07 -7.73
N GLU A 429 -27.74 21.62 -8.61
CA GLU A 429 -27.47 21.00 -9.91
C GLU A 429 -26.69 19.68 -9.79
N ILE A 430 -25.71 19.61 -8.88
CA ILE A 430 -25.02 18.35 -8.55
C ILE A 430 -26.02 17.32 -8.01
N THR A 431 -26.90 17.73 -7.10
CA THR A 431 -27.94 16.86 -6.52
C THR A 431 -28.85 16.30 -7.61
N HIS A 432 -29.30 17.13 -8.55
CA HIS A 432 -30.10 16.66 -9.69
C HIS A 432 -29.35 15.70 -10.61
N VAL A 433 -28.06 15.91 -10.87
CA VAL A 433 -27.25 14.95 -11.66
C VAL A 433 -27.17 13.60 -10.96
N ILE A 434 -27.02 13.59 -9.64
CA ILE A 434 -26.96 12.36 -8.83
C ILE A 434 -28.28 11.61 -8.83
N GLU A 435 -29.39 12.33 -8.66
CA GLU A 435 -30.74 11.75 -8.72
C GLU A 435 -31.04 11.13 -10.08
N ALA A 436 -30.60 11.80 -11.17
CA ALA A 436 -30.86 11.37 -12.53
C ALA A 436 -29.96 10.21 -13.00
N LEU A 437 -28.68 10.22 -12.63
CA LEU A 437 -27.68 9.29 -13.19
C LEU A 437 -27.15 8.25 -12.21
N GLY A 438 -27.35 8.41 -10.90
CA GLY A 438 -26.79 7.52 -9.88
C GLY A 438 -25.25 7.51 -9.85
N PRO A 439 -24.63 6.51 -9.19
CA PRO A 439 -23.17 6.38 -9.06
C PRO A 439 -22.56 5.81 -10.36
N THR A 440 -22.59 6.59 -11.43
CA THR A 440 -21.99 6.20 -12.72
C THR A 440 -20.78 7.07 -13.02
N GLY A 441 -19.79 6.54 -13.74
CA GLY A 441 -18.68 7.37 -14.21
C GLY A 441 -19.12 8.57 -15.08
N LEU A 442 -20.32 8.51 -15.66
CA LEU A 442 -20.93 9.65 -16.35
C LEU A 442 -21.37 10.76 -15.38
N ALA A 443 -21.89 10.40 -14.20
CA ALA A 443 -22.21 11.36 -13.15
C ALA A 443 -20.93 12.09 -12.70
N ASP A 444 -19.83 11.36 -12.48
CA ASP A 444 -18.54 11.97 -12.08
C ASP A 444 -18.07 13.02 -13.10
N VAL A 445 -18.09 12.69 -14.41
CA VAL A 445 -17.70 13.61 -15.48
C VAL A 445 -18.61 14.85 -15.51
N LYS A 446 -19.93 14.68 -15.31
CA LYS A 446 -20.86 15.83 -15.26
C LYS A 446 -20.67 16.68 -14.02
N ILE A 447 -20.47 16.07 -12.85
CA ILE A 447 -20.22 16.78 -11.59
C ILE A 447 -18.91 17.58 -11.69
N ALA A 448 -17.86 17.01 -12.29
CA ALA A 448 -16.62 17.73 -12.58
C ALA A 448 -16.88 18.95 -13.47
N GLY A 449 -17.63 18.81 -14.57
CA GLY A 449 -17.99 19.93 -15.44
C GLY A 449 -18.83 21.02 -14.74
N ILE A 450 -19.73 20.64 -13.84
CA ILE A 450 -20.49 21.58 -12.99
C ILE A 450 -19.53 22.33 -12.06
N ASN A 451 -18.63 21.62 -11.37
CA ASN A 451 -17.63 22.21 -10.49
C ASN A 451 -16.76 23.24 -11.23
N ASP A 452 -16.24 22.89 -12.40
CA ASP A 452 -15.39 23.78 -13.19
C ASP A 452 -16.13 25.06 -13.59
N ARG A 453 -17.38 24.91 -14.08
CA ARG A 453 -18.19 26.07 -14.48
C ARG A 453 -18.53 26.97 -13.29
N TYR A 454 -18.98 26.42 -12.16
CA TYR A 454 -19.33 27.24 -11.00
C TYR A 454 -18.10 27.80 -10.28
N ALA A 455 -16.94 27.16 -10.34
CA ALA A 455 -15.69 27.73 -9.83
C ALA A 455 -15.37 29.05 -10.54
N VAL A 456 -15.55 29.12 -11.87
CA VAL A 456 -15.40 30.37 -12.64
C VAL A 456 -16.42 31.42 -12.20
N LEU A 457 -17.71 31.08 -12.18
CA LEU A 457 -18.77 32.02 -11.79
C LEU A 457 -18.61 32.56 -10.37
N ILE A 458 -18.22 31.71 -9.42
CA ILE A 458 -17.99 32.09 -8.02
C ILE A 458 -16.76 32.98 -7.89
N THR A 459 -15.70 32.71 -8.66
CA THR A 459 -14.51 33.58 -8.73
C THR A 459 -14.86 34.95 -9.30
N ASP A 460 -15.67 35.01 -10.36
CA ASP A 460 -16.14 36.28 -10.92
C ASP A 460 -17.02 37.04 -9.92
N ALA A 461 -17.89 36.35 -9.19
CA ALA A 461 -18.69 36.94 -8.10
C ALA A 461 -17.82 37.44 -6.93
N ALA A 462 -16.68 36.79 -6.66
CA ALA A 462 -15.72 37.27 -5.67
C ALA A 462 -15.04 38.58 -6.11
N ARG A 463 -14.78 38.75 -7.41
CA ARG A 463 -14.16 39.96 -7.99
C ARG A 463 -15.11 41.13 -8.12
N THR A 464 -16.35 40.85 -8.52
CA THR A 464 -17.36 41.86 -8.87
C THR A 464 -18.31 42.19 -7.73
N GLY A 465 -18.40 41.32 -6.73
CA GLY A 465 -19.25 41.54 -5.57
C GLY A 465 -18.69 42.67 -4.71
N GLU A 466 -19.32 43.84 -4.79
CA GLU A 466 -19.31 44.79 -3.69
C GLU A 466 -19.87 44.06 -2.48
N ASP A 467 -19.05 43.79 -1.47
CA ASP A 467 -19.58 43.39 -0.17
C ASP A 467 -20.47 44.55 0.28
N PRO A 468 -21.80 44.38 0.41
CA PRO A 468 -22.73 45.47 0.68
C PRO A 468 -22.64 45.91 2.16
N TYR A 469 -21.45 45.87 2.74
CA TYR A 469 -21.20 46.27 4.11
C TYR A 469 -21.42 47.77 4.29
N ASP A 470 -21.07 48.60 3.28
CA ASP A 470 -21.26 50.05 3.34
C ASP A 470 -22.73 50.49 3.16
N LEU A 471 -23.65 49.59 2.77
CA LEU A 471 -25.08 49.91 2.63
C LEU A 471 -25.95 49.40 3.80
N TYR A 472 -25.45 48.44 4.58
CA TYR A 472 -26.23 47.82 5.67
C TYR A 472 -26.26 48.64 6.97
N GLU A 473 -25.35 49.59 7.17
CA GLU A 473 -25.41 50.48 8.34
C GLU A 473 -26.62 51.43 8.27
N SER A 474 -27.14 51.75 7.07
CA SER A 474 -28.30 52.66 6.91
C SER A 474 -29.67 51.96 6.82
N GLU A 475 -29.73 50.70 6.38
CA GLU A 475 -30.98 49.93 6.33
C GLU A 475 -31.20 49.03 7.56
N GLY A 476 -30.12 48.56 8.21
CA GLY A 476 -30.21 47.77 9.44
C GLY A 476 -30.94 48.52 10.56
N GLU A 477 -30.72 49.82 10.68
CA GLU A 477 -31.42 50.69 11.66
C GLU A 477 -32.94 50.74 11.38
N LYS A 478 -33.34 50.83 10.12
CA LYS A 478 -34.76 50.91 9.71
C LYS A 478 -35.49 49.58 9.90
N ILE A 479 -34.83 48.46 9.61
CA ILE A 479 -35.43 47.12 9.79
C ILE A 479 -35.51 46.77 11.29
N LEU A 480 -34.50 47.15 12.09
CA LEU A 480 -34.54 46.94 13.53
C LEU A 480 -35.64 47.76 14.20
N GLU A 481 -35.87 49.01 13.77
CA GLU A 481 -37.00 49.82 14.24
C GLU A 481 -38.36 49.24 13.85
N ALA A 482 -38.51 48.75 12.62
CA ALA A 482 -39.75 48.13 12.17
C ALA A 482 -40.08 46.86 12.98
N LYS A 483 -39.08 46.03 13.24
CA LYS A 483 -39.23 44.79 14.01
C LYS A 483 -39.47 45.06 15.50
N LYS A 484 -38.89 46.12 16.06
CA LYS A 484 -39.17 46.57 17.43
C LYS A 484 -40.63 47.02 17.58
N ARG A 485 -41.19 47.76 16.61
CA ARG A 485 -42.61 48.15 16.61
C ARG A 485 -43.56 46.96 16.46
N GLU A 486 -43.17 45.93 15.72
CA GLU A 486 -43.97 44.70 15.59
C GLU A 486 -43.95 43.86 16.87
N LEU A 487 -42.78 43.78 17.54
CA LEU A 487 -42.64 43.08 18.82
C LEU A 487 -43.45 43.76 19.93
N GLU A 488 -43.49 45.09 19.98
CA GLU A 488 -44.31 45.85 20.95
C GLU A 488 -45.81 45.60 20.75
N LYS A 489 -46.29 45.54 19.50
CA LYS A 489 -47.69 45.18 19.20
C LYS A 489 -48.04 43.75 19.58
N ASN A 490 -47.12 42.81 19.34
CA ASN A 490 -47.33 41.42 19.72
C ASN A 490 -47.29 41.24 21.24
N PHE A 491 -46.49 42.03 21.96
CA PHE A 491 -46.46 42.02 23.42
C PHE A 491 -47.76 42.54 24.05
N GLU A 492 -48.35 43.62 23.52
CA GLU A 492 -49.68 44.09 23.96
C GLU A 492 -50.77 43.04 23.71
N THR A 493 -50.78 42.43 22.52
CA THR A 493 -51.80 41.43 22.15
C THR A 493 -51.67 40.16 23.00
N THR A 494 -50.44 39.70 23.27
CA THR A 494 -50.19 38.51 24.11
C THR A 494 -50.54 38.78 25.57
N THR A 495 -50.27 39.99 26.07
CA THR A 495 -50.61 40.38 27.45
C THR A 495 -52.13 40.39 27.66
N ILE A 496 -52.91 40.89 26.68
CA ILE A 496 -54.38 40.86 26.74
C ILE A 496 -54.91 39.42 26.78
N ILE A 497 -54.36 38.51 25.95
CA ILE A 497 -54.78 37.10 25.93
C ILE A 497 -54.50 36.42 27.28
N VAL A 498 -53.33 36.67 27.87
CA VAL A 498 -52.96 36.09 29.18
C VAL A 498 -53.87 36.60 30.30
N VAL A 499 -54.22 37.89 30.31
CA VAL A 499 -55.14 38.46 31.32
C VAL A 499 -56.55 37.88 31.17
N VAL A 500 -57.07 37.79 29.94
CA VAL A 500 -58.41 37.22 29.70
C VAL A 500 -58.46 35.75 30.10
N SER A 501 -57.45 34.96 29.74
CA SER A 501 -57.39 33.53 30.11
C SER A 501 -57.24 33.31 31.62
N ALA A 502 -56.47 34.14 32.32
CA ALA A 502 -56.38 34.10 33.78
C ALA A 502 -57.74 34.38 34.45
N VAL A 503 -58.50 35.36 33.98
CA VAL A 503 -59.84 35.69 34.51
C VAL A 503 -60.82 34.54 34.31
N VAL A 504 -60.81 33.91 33.13
CA VAL A 504 -61.67 32.74 32.84
C VAL A 504 -61.33 31.57 33.75
N ILE A 505 -60.04 31.31 34.00
CA ILE A 505 -59.60 30.25 34.90
C ILE A 505 -60.05 30.53 36.34
N VAL A 506 -59.90 31.76 36.83
CA VAL A 506 -60.35 32.14 38.19
C VAL A 506 -61.87 32.00 38.33
N LEU A 507 -62.64 32.40 37.32
CA LEU A 507 -64.10 32.19 37.29
C LEU A 507 -64.47 30.71 37.28
N ALA A 508 -63.77 29.88 36.49
CA ALA A 508 -64.00 28.44 36.44
C ALA A 508 -63.68 27.77 37.77
N ILE A 509 -62.59 28.17 38.44
CA ILE A 509 -62.23 27.69 39.78
C ILE A 509 -63.28 28.14 40.79
N ALA A 510 -63.76 29.38 40.74
CA ALA A 510 -64.82 29.85 41.64
C ALA A 510 -66.11 29.05 41.47
N VAL A 511 -66.53 28.77 40.23
CA VAL A 511 -67.70 27.93 39.93
C VAL A 511 -67.49 26.49 40.39
N ALA A 512 -66.33 25.89 40.11
CA ALA A 512 -66.00 24.53 40.56
C ALA A 512 -65.98 24.45 42.10
N THR A 513 -65.41 25.44 42.78
CA THR A 513 -65.37 25.50 44.25
C THR A 513 -66.79 25.65 44.81
N CYS A 514 -67.65 26.44 44.18
CA CYS A 514 -69.06 26.57 44.55
C CYS A 514 -69.83 25.25 44.37
N LEU A 515 -69.57 24.51 43.28
CA LEU A 515 -70.17 23.21 42.99
C LEU A 515 -69.67 22.09 43.93
N VAL A 516 -68.41 22.14 44.36
CA VAL A 516 -67.83 21.17 45.30
C VAL A 516 -68.32 21.43 46.72
N LEU A 517 -68.43 22.69 47.15
CA LEU A 517 -68.98 23.04 48.47
C LEU A 517 -70.49 22.74 48.57
N SER A 518 -71.24 22.83 47.47
CA SER A 518 -72.67 22.47 47.44
C SER A 518 -72.93 20.95 47.34
N ARG A 519 -71.92 20.12 47.08
CA ARG A 519 -72.03 18.65 47.05
C ARG A 519 -71.57 17.94 48.33
N LYS A 520 -71.14 18.67 49.37
CA LYS A 520 -70.69 18.10 50.65
C LYS A 520 -71.87 17.71 51.54
N ASN A 521 -72.59 16.64 51.17
CA ASN A 521 -73.46 15.85 52.06
C ASN A 521 -73.85 14.48 51.46
N ARG A 522 -72.88 13.73 50.91
CA ARG A 522 -73.06 12.29 50.66
C ARG A 522 -71.77 11.53 50.99
N GLU A 523 -71.90 10.67 51.99
CA GLU A 523 -70.87 9.78 52.52
C GLU A 523 -70.44 8.73 51.47
N THR A 524 -69.14 8.52 51.35
CA THR A 524 -68.53 7.46 50.52
C THR A 524 -68.22 6.23 51.37
N PRO A 525 -68.67 5.02 50.99
CA PRO A 525 -68.21 3.80 51.62
C PRO A 525 -66.82 3.39 51.12
N ILE A 526 -65.99 2.97 52.07
CA ILE A 526 -64.63 2.47 51.92
C ILE A 526 -64.67 1.08 51.32
N THR A 527 -64.00 0.86 50.18
CA THR A 527 -63.66 -0.47 49.68
C THR A 527 -62.14 -0.65 49.65
N THR A 528 -61.72 -1.73 50.28
CA THR A 528 -60.36 -2.18 50.56
C THR A 528 -59.61 -2.61 49.30
N PHE A 529 -58.32 -2.32 49.28
CA PHE A 529 -57.36 -2.66 48.24
C PHE A 529 -57.16 -4.17 48.09
N GLN A 530 -57.11 -4.65 46.85
CA GLN A 530 -56.45 -5.90 46.49
C GLN A 530 -55.06 -5.61 45.94
N GLU A 531 -54.12 -6.37 46.48
CA GLU A 531 -52.69 -6.45 46.19
C GLU A 531 -52.42 -6.99 44.77
N ASN A 532 -51.34 -6.48 44.17
CA ASN A 532 -50.74 -6.88 42.89
C ASN A 532 -51.36 -6.28 41.61
N GLN A 533 -50.80 -5.17 41.13
CA GLN A 533 -50.33 -5.07 39.73
C GLN A 533 -49.53 -3.79 39.46
N HIS A 534 -48.43 -3.99 38.72
CA HIS A 534 -47.47 -3.01 38.24
C HIS A 534 -48.10 -1.94 37.34
N VAL A 535 -47.68 -0.69 37.53
CA VAL A 535 -47.95 0.44 36.63
C VAL A 535 -47.04 0.34 35.41
N VAL A 536 -47.64 0.16 34.24
CA VAL A 536 -46.99 0.33 32.92
C VAL A 536 -47.31 1.75 32.42
N ILE A 537 -46.28 2.58 32.25
CA ILE A 537 -46.39 3.88 31.59
C ILE A 537 -46.20 3.64 30.09
N GLY A 538 -47.26 3.88 29.32
CA GLY A 538 -47.24 3.84 27.86
C GLY A 538 -46.62 5.09 27.25
N SER A 539 -45.89 4.89 26.15
CA SER A 539 -45.61 5.86 25.08
C SER A 539 -46.07 5.24 23.74
N PRO A 540 -46.32 6.07 22.71
CA PRO A 540 -47.47 5.90 21.82
C PRO A 540 -47.33 4.82 20.75
N VAL A 541 -48.51 4.44 20.27
CA VAL A 541 -48.85 3.48 19.22
C VAL A 541 -48.13 3.78 17.90
N ALA A 542 -47.44 2.78 17.35
CA ALA A 542 -47.07 2.70 15.95
C ALA A 542 -48.12 1.89 15.17
N ASP A 543 -48.46 2.36 13.97
CA ASP A 543 -49.40 1.74 13.06
C ASP A 543 -48.93 0.35 12.60
N ASN A 544 -49.83 -0.63 12.72
CA ASN A 544 -49.68 -1.97 12.17
C ASN A 544 -50.37 -2.06 10.81
N THR A 545 -49.67 -2.62 9.81
CA THR A 545 -50.33 -3.33 8.71
C THR A 545 -49.66 -4.71 8.50
N ALA A 546 -50.30 -5.70 9.13
CA ALA A 546 -50.50 -7.11 8.80
C ALA A 546 -49.45 -8.01 8.10
N MET A 547 -49.16 -9.12 8.81
CA MET A 547 -49.12 -10.56 8.40
C MET A 547 -48.00 -11.03 7.44
N SER A 548 -47.29 -12.16 7.64
CA SER A 548 -47.58 -13.41 8.35
C SER A 548 -46.32 -14.29 8.50
N GLY A 549 -46.23 -15.18 9.51
CA GLY A 549 -45.55 -16.49 9.33
C GLY A 549 -44.39 -16.95 10.24
N ILE A 550 -44.68 -17.32 11.50
CA ILE A 550 -44.26 -18.56 12.23
C ILE A 550 -42.80 -19.09 12.09
N MET A 551 -42.01 -19.10 13.19
CA MET A 551 -41.56 -20.32 13.93
C MET A 551 -40.63 -20.01 15.12
N ALA A 552 -40.75 -20.87 16.13
CA ALA A 552 -40.25 -20.74 17.50
C ALA A 552 -38.75 -21.08 17.68
N GLY A 553 -38.15 -20.49 18.72
CA GLY A 553 -36.84 -20.87 19.27
C GLY A 553 -36.66 -20.30 20.69
N ALA A 554 -36.26 -21.16 21.63
CA ALA A 554 -36.26 -20.97 23.08
C ALA A 554 -35.31 -19.85 23.61
N PRO A 555 -35.59 -19.24 24.78
CA PRO A 555 -34.70 -18.25 25.39
C PRO A 555 -33.51 -18.90 26.12
N VAL A 556 -32.30 -18.47 25.76
CA VAL A 556 -31.05 -18.76 26.49
C VAL A 556 -30.91 -17.75 27.62
N THR A 557 -30.75 -18.26 28.84
CA THR A 557 -30.40 -17.50 30.04
C THR A 557 -28.90 -17.24 30.04
N VAL A 558 -28.48 -15.97 30.00
CA VAL A 558 -27.09 -15.57 30.26
C VAL A 558 -27.05 -14.88 31.62
N ALA A 559 -26.53 -15.60 32.62
CA ALA A 559 -26.15 -15.01 33.89
C ALA A 559 -24.81 -14.28 33.71
N ALA A 560 -24.82 -12.97 33.94
CA ALA A 560 -23.60 -12.18 34.06
C ALA A 560 -23.04 -12.34 35.49
N PRO A 561 -21.76 -12.66 35.69
CA PRO A 561 -21.14 -12.59 36.99
C PRO A 561 -20.83 -11.14 37.37
N THR A 562 -21.18 -10.83 38.61
CA THR A 562 -20.99 -9.56 39.28
C THR A 562 -19.51 -9.27 39.58
N LYS A 563 -19.19 -8.00 39.35
CA LYS A 563 -18.03 -7.21 39.75
C LYS A 563 -17.47 -7.58 41.15
N GLY A 564 -16.31 -8.21 41.18
CA GLY A 564 -15.48 -8.38 42.38
C GLY A 564 -14.42 -7.28 42.49
N LYS A 565 -14.48 -6.49 43.56
CA LYS A 565 -13.37 -5.65 44.06
C LYS A 565 -12.30 -6.57 44.65
N GLY A 566 -11.03 -6.32 44.36
CA GLY A 566 -9.90 -7.01 44.98
C GLY A 566 -8.60 -6.22 44.83
N ASP A 567 -8.31 -5.44 45.86
CA ASP A 567 -7.02 -5.06 46.48
C ASP A 567 -5.72 -4.95 45.66
N PHE A 568 -5.18 -3.74 45.72
CA PHE A 568 -3.81 -3.36 45.39
C PHE A 568 -2.92 -3.49 46.65
N ALA A 569 -1.95 -4.40 46.64
CA ALA A 569 -0.75 -4.38 47.50
C ALA A 569 0.42 -4.89 46.64
N LYS A 570 1.36 -4.01 46.25
CA LYS A 570 2.72 -3.93 46.80
C LYS A 570 3.37 -5.31 47.02
N ASP A 571 4.37 -5.64 46.20
CA ASP A 571 5.75 -5.71 46.67
C ASP A 571 6.79 -5.75 45.55
N LEU A 572 7.94 -5.18 45.89
CA LEU A 572 9.22 -5.15 45.18
C LEU A 572 9.98 -6.46 45.43
N SER A 573 10.55 -7.04 44.37
CA SER A 573 11.89 -7.65 44.31
C SER A 573 12.18 -8.13 42.90
#